data_AF-A0A6P0HQS6-F1
#
_entry.id   AF-A0A6P0HQS6-F1
#
_cell.length_a   1.000
_cell.length_b   1.000
_cell.length_c   1.000
_cell.angle_alpha   90.00
_cell.angle_beta   90.00
_cell.angle_gamma   90.00
#
_symmetry.space_group_name_H-M   'P 1'
#
loop_
_entity.id
_entity.type
_entity.pdbx_description
1 polymer ?
#
loop_
_entity_poly.entity_id
_entity_poly.type
_entity_poly.pdbx_seq_one_letter_code
_entity_poly.pdbx_strand_id
1 'polypeptide(L)'
;MNIDLNPNWKKLTEIDWNFSQAQTNYLTHRLHPYPAKFIPQIPHQLIQELSRPGEIVADIFCGSGTTLVEALTQKRHTIGIDANPIACLISEAKTTCFNTEDKALLNSL
;
A
#
# COMPACT_ATOMS: atom_id res chain seq x y z
N MET A 1 -13.90 -30.39 5.35
CA MET A 1 -12.78 -29.52 5.75
C MET A 1 -13.42 -28.21 6.20
N ASN A 2 -13.70 -28.06 7.50
CA ASN A 2 -14.18 -26.79 8.02
C ASN A 2 -12.97 -25.87 8.04
N ILE A 3 -12.98 -24.88 7.15
CA ILE A 3 -12.07 -23.74 7.27
C ILE A 3 -12.59 -22.99 8.49
N ASP A 4 -11.93 -23.15 9.64
CA ASP A 4 -12.15 -22.28 10.77
C ASP A 4 -11.82 -20.86 10.32
N LEU A 5 -12.88 -20.10 10.01
CA LEU A 5 -12.76 -18.77 9.45
C LEU A 5 -12.10 -17.86 10.51
N ASN A 6 -10.82 -17.52 10.28
CA ASN A 6 -10.05 -16.56 11.08
C ASN A 6 -10.91 -15.31 11.36
N PRO A 7 -11.19 -14.94 12.62
CA PRO A 7 -12.22 -13.97 13.04
C PRO A 7 -12.23 -12.64 12.28
N ASN A 8 -11.11 -12.24 11.67
CA ASN A 8 -10.99 -11.04 10.87
C ASN A 8 -11.83 -11.06 9.57
N TRP A 9 -12.25 -12.23 9.08
CA TRP A 9 -13.11 -12.36 7.89
C TRP A 9 -14.46 -11.65 8.05
N LYS A 10 -15.02 -11.68 9.27
CA LYS A 10 -16.32 -11.08 9.56
C LYS A 10 -16.28 -9.57 9.35
N LYS A 11 -15.20 -8.91 9.78
CA LYS A 11 -15.04 -7.46 9.58
C LYS A 11 -14.98 -7.08 8.10
N LEU A 12 -14.38 -7.91 7.25
CA LEU A 12 -14.36 -7.64 5.80
C LEU A 12 -15.77 -7.60 5.18
N THR A 13 -16.72 -8.34 5.75
CA THR A 13 -18.13 -8.33 5.30
C THR A 13 -18.89 -7.09 5.75
N GLU A 14 -18.38 -6.35 6.73
CA GLU A 14 -18.99 -5.14 7.29
C GLU A 14 -18.50 -3.86 6.57
N ILE A 15 -17.49 -3.96 5.71
CA ILE A 15 -16.90 -2.83 4.98
C ILE A 15 -17.75 -2.47 3.76
N ASP A 16 -18.06 -1.18 3.61
CA ASP A 16 -18.60 -0.63 2.35
C ASP A 16 -17.47 -0.43 1.33
N TRP A 17 -17.36 -1.36 0.40
CA TRP A 17 -16.35 -1.38 -0.66
C TRP A 17 -16.57 -0.34 -1.77
N ASN A 18 -17.63 0.47 -1.70
CA ASN A 18 -17.89 1.52 -2.68
C ASN A 18 -16.96 2.73 -2.48
N PHE A 19 -16.57 3.03 -1.23
CA PHE A 19 -15.66 4.14 -0.89
C PHE A 19 -15.97 5.48 -1.59
N SER A 20 -17.26 5.77 -1.80
CA SER A 20 -17.75 6.80 -2.73
C SER A 20 -17.29 8.23 -2.42
N GLN A 21 -16.90 8.50 -1.17
CA GLN A 21 -16.41 9.81 -0.71
C GLN A 21 -14.92 9.81 -0.33
N ALA A 22 -14.22 8.70 -0.57
CA ALA A 22 -12.85 8.56 -0.12
C ALA A 22 -11.86 9.33 -1.01
N GLN A 23 -10.90 10.02 -0.39
CA GLN A 23 -9.81 10.67 -1.11
C GLN A 23 -8.76 9.62 -1.53
N THR A 24 -8.36 9.64 -2.80
CA THR A 24 -7.45 8.64 -3.37
C THR A 24 -6.02 9.16 -3.61
N ASN A 25 -5.80 10.47 -3.40
CA ASN A 25 -4.58 11.17 -3.81
C ASN A 25 -3.67 11.59 -2.63
N TYR A 26 -3.83 10.99 -1.46
CA TYR A 26 -3.02 11.31 -0.27
C TYR A 26 -1.62 10.68 -0.33
N LEU A 27 -0.71 11.17 0.52
CA LEU A 27 0.69 10.74 0.58
C LEU A 27 1.33 10.71 -0.83
N THR A 28 2.01 9.61 -1.16
CA THR A 28 2.72 9.42 -2.42
C THR A 28 1.83 8.84 -3.53
N HIS A 29 0.53 8.59 -3.29
CA HIS A 29 -0.37 8.02 -4.31
C HIS A 29 -0.56 8.91 -5.54
N ARG A 30 -0.34 10.22 -5.39
CA ARG A 30 -0.41 11.22 -6.47
C ARG A 30 0.95 11.50 -7.14
N LEU A 31 2.03 10.83 -6.75
CA LEU A 31 3.37 11.12 -7.28
C LEU A 31 3.44 10.93 -8.80
N HIS A 32 2.74 9.92 -9.35
CA HIS A 32 2.67 9.67 -10.79
C HIS A 32 1.30 9.09 -11.21
N PRO A 33 0.73 9.55 -12.35
CA PRO A 33 -0.42 8.88 -12.96
C PRO A 33 0.04 7.57 -13.62
N TYR A 34 -0.36 6.43 -13.05
CA TYR A 34 -0.15 5.11 -13.64
C TYR A 34 -1.51 4.50 -13.98
N PRO A 35 -1.68 3.83 -15.12
CA PRO A 35 -2.97 3.27 -15.52
C PRO A 35 -3.42 2.13 -14.58
N ALA A 36 -4.73 1.88 -14.56
CA ALA A 36 -5.34 0.73 -13.88
C ALA A 36 -5.00 0.58 -12.37
N LYS A 37 -4.76 1.69 -11.67
CA LYS A 37 -4.60 1.69 -10.21
C LYS A 37 -5.95 1.43 -9.52
N PHE A 38 -5.98 0.54 -8.53
CA PHE A 38 -7.05 0.53 -7.54
C PHE A 38 -6.89 1.71 -6.57
N ILE A 39 -8.00 2.08 -5.92
CA ILE A 39 -7.99 3.11 -4.87
C ILE A 39 -7.24 2.60 -3.63
N PRO A 40 -6.53 3.46 -2.88
CA PRO A 40 -5.76 3.05 -1.70
C PRO A 40 -6.58 2.37 -0.59
N GLN A 41 -7.87 2.66 -0.49
CA GLN A 41 -8.74 2.12 0.56
C GLN A 41 -8.88 0.59 0.49
N ILE A 42 -8.82 0.02 -0.72
CA ILE A 42 -8.94 -1.43 -0.91
C ILE A 42 -7.79 -2.19 -0.23
N PRO A 43 -6.51 -1.98 -0.63
CA PRO A 43 -5.40 -2.65 0.03
C PRO A 43 -5.28 -2.23 1.50
N HIS A 44 -5.63 -0.99 1.86
CA HIS A 44 -5.61 -0.54 3.25
C HIS A 44 -6.42 -1.46 4.17
N GLN A 45 -7.70 -1.69 3.82
CA GLN A 45 -8.59 -2.54 4.61
C GLN A 45 -8.14 -4.00 4.64
N LEU A 46 -7.71 -4.54 3.50
CA LEU A 46 -7.21 -5.91 3.42
C LEU A 46 -5.97 -6.12 4.28
N ILE A 47 -5.00 -5.21 4.22
CA ILE A 47 -3.78 -5.28 5.03
C ILE A 47 -4.11 -5.15 6.51
N GLN A 48 -4.99 -4.22 6.88
CA GLN A 48 -5.38 -3.98 8.27
C GLN A 48 -5.96 -5.22 8.90
N GLU A 49 -6.88 -5.89 8.20
CA GLU A 49 -7.62 -7.03 8.76
C GLU A 49 -6.92 -8.38 8.54
N LEU A 50 -6.08 -8.53 7.53
CA LEU A 50 -5.48 -9.83 7.18
C LEU A 50 -3.99 -9.97 7.55
N SER A 51 -3.37 -8.95 8.11
CA SER A 51 -1.97 -9.01 8.57
C SER A 51 -1.78 -8.29 9.91
N ARG A 52 -0.59 -8.43 10.50
CA ARG A 52 -0.17 -7.76 11.73
C ARG A 52 1.02 -6.82 11.45
N PRO A 53 1.21 -5.76 12.25
CA PRO A 53 2.42 -4.96 12.21
C PRO A 53 3.68 -5.84 12.30
N GLY A 54 4.68 -5.56 11.48
CA GLY A 54 5.91 -6.35 11.35
C GLY A 54 5.81 -7.57 10.43
N GLU A 55 4.62 -7.95 9.94
CA GLU A 55 4.51 -8.98 8.91
C GLU A 55 4.84 -8.43 7.51
N ILE A 56 5.07 -9.34 6.56
CA ILE A 56 5.40 -9.01 5.17
C ILE A 56 4.11 -9.05 4.32
N VAL A 57 3.88 -7.99 3.55
CA VAL A 57 2.88 -7.93 2.48
C VAL A 57 3.61 -8.01 1.14
N ALA A 58 3.31 -9.03 0.35
CA ALA A 58 3.87 -9.22 -0.97
C ALA A 58 2.81 -8.97 -2.06
N ASP A 59 3.16 -8.18 -3.07
CA ASP A 59 2.34 -7.92 -4.25
C ASP A 59 3.16 -8.23 -5.51
N ILE A 60 2.80 -9.30 -6.21
CA ILE A 60 3.54 -9.82 -7.38
C ILE A 60 3.17 -9.12 -8.70
N PHE A 61 2.21 -8.20 -8.66
CA PHE A 61 1.82 -7.32 -9.76
C PHE A 61 1.61 -5.91 -9.23
N CYS A 62 2.63 -5.39 -8.54
CA CYS A 62 2.47 -4.22 -7.68
C CYS A 62 2.17 -2.92 -8.44
N GLY A 63 2.40 -2.89 -9.76
CA GLY A 63 2.24 -1.71 -10.59
C GLY A 63 2.98 -0.51 -9.98
N SER A 64 2.29 0.62 -9.84
CA SER A 64 2.85 1.81 -9.18
C SER A 64 2.92 1.72 -7.64
N GLY A 65 2.79 0.55 -7.04
CA GLY A 65 3.06 0.32 -5.62
C GLY A 65 1.99 0.80 -4.63
N THR A 66 0.71 0.94 -5.02
CA THR A 66 -0.35 1.36 -4.09
C THR A 66 -0.47 0.43 -2.89
N THR A 67 -0.43 -0.90 -3.09
CA THR A 67 -0.40 -1.89 -1.99
C THR A 67 0.78 -1.66 -1.05
N LEU A 68 1.97 -1.41 -1.63
CA LEU A 68 3.20 -1.28 -0.86
C LEU A 68 3.17 -0.02 0.01
N VAL A 69 2.69 1.11 -0.53
CA VAL A 69 2.51 2.34 0.25
C VAL A 69 1.57 2.10 1.43
N GLU A 70 0.41 1.47 1.20
CA GLU A 70 -0.55 1.20 2.29
C GLU A 70 -0.07 0.17 3.32
N ALA A 71 0.80 -0.76 2.91
CA ALA A 71 1.44 -1.66 3.86
C ALA A 71 2.45 -0.93 4.75
N LEU A 72 3.25 -0.04 4.17
CA LEU A 72 4.23 0.77 4.92
C LEU A 72 3.55 1.72 5.92
N THR A 73 2.45 2.38 5.56
CA THR A 73 1.70 3.26 6.48
C THR A 73 1.15 2.49 7.69
N GLN A 74 0.93 1.18 7.51
CA GLN A 74 0.46 0.27 8.55
C GLN A 74 1.58 -0.51 9.24
N LYS A 75 2.85 -0.13 9.06
CA LYS A 75 4.02 -0.76 9.70
C LYS A 75 4.20 -2.24 9.30
N ARG A 76 3.88 -2.60 8.05
CA ARG A 76 4.26 -3.89 7.46
C ARG A 76 5.55 -3.73 6.65
N HIS A 77 6.27 -4.82 6.49
CA HIS A 77 7.32 -4.92 5.48
C HIS A 77 6.70 -5.22 4.12
N THR A 78 7.37 -4.85 3.03
CA THR A 78 6.80 -4.95 1.69
C THR A 78 7.74 -5.61 0.71
N ILE A 79 7.18 -6.41 -0.20
CA ILE A 79 7.86 -6.94 -1.37
C ILE A 79 6.97 -6.65 -2.57
N GLY A 80 7.49 -5.90 -3.54
CA GLY A 80 6.79 -5.59 -4.79
C GLY A 80 7.53 -6.18 -5.98
N ILE A 81 6.79 -6.84 -6.87
CA ILE A 81 7.31 -7.32 -8.16
C ILE A 81 6.38 -6.79 -9.25
N ASP A 82 6.97 -6.30 -10.34
CA ASP A 82 6.24 -5.98 -11.56
C ASP A 82 7.15 -6.24 -12.78
N ALA A 83 6.55 -6.61 -13.91
CA ALA A 83 7.29 -6.83 -15.15
C ALA A 83 7.69 -5.52 -15.84
N ASN A 84 6.98 -4.42 -15.56
CA ASN A 84 7.25 -3.12 -16.14
C ASN A 84 8.29 -2.34 -15.30
N PRO A 85 9.50 -2.06 -15.83
CA PRO A 85 10.53 -1.33 -15.10
C PRO A 85 10.10 0.07 -14.64
N ILE A 86 9.22 0.73 -15.40
CA ILE A 86 8.68 2.06 -15.03
C ILE A 86 7.78 1.92 -13.80
N ALA A 87 6.99 0.86 -13.72
CA ALA A 87 6.15 0.58 -12.56
C ALA A 87 7.00 0.39 -11.31
N CYS A 88 8.07 -0.41 -11.41
CA CYS A 88 9.05 -0.62 -10.35
C CYS A 88 9.68 0.71 -9.88
N LEU A 89 10.12 1.56 -10.81
CA LEU A 89 10.73 2.86 -10.47
C LEU A 89 9.74 3.79 -9.75
N ILE A 90 8.50 3.88 -10.23
CA ILE A 90 7.46 4.68 -9.58
C ILE A 90 7.15 4.12 -8.18
N SER A 91 7.03 2.79 -8.07
CA SER A 91 6.77 2.11 -6.81
C SER A 91 7.90 2.38 -5.81
N GLU A 92 9.16 2.23 -6.23
CA GLU A 92 10.33 2.55 -5.42
C GLU A 92 10.25 3.99 -4.92
N ALA A 93 10.12 4.98 -5.81
CA ALA A 93 10.03 6.39 -5.44
C ALA A 93 8.87 6.69 -4.46
N LYS A 94 7.73 6.01 -4.60
CA LYS A 94 6.58 6.17 -3.69
C LYS A 94 6.78 5.54 -2.32
N THR A 95 7.66 4.55 -2.21
CA THR A 95 7.91 3.77 -0.99
C THR A 95 9.19 4.15 -0.26
N THR A 96 10.09 4.90 -0.91
CA THR A 96 11.34 5.39 -0.31
C THR A 96 11.05 6.25 0.92
N CYS A 97 11.52 5.78 2.07
CA CYS A 97 11.46 6.52 3.32
C CYS A 97 12.70 7.39 3.47
N PHE A 98 12.51 8.67 3.83
CA PHE A 98 13.62 9.58 4.09
C PHE A 98 14.28 9.28 5.44
N ASN A 99 15.59 9.09 5.41
CA ASN A 99 16.42 8.95 6.59
C ASN A 99 16.70 10.33 7.23
N THR A 100 17.51 10.35 8.29
CA THR A 100 17.84 11.61 8.99
C THR A 100 18.65 12.57 8.12
N GLU A 101 19.54 12.06 7.27
CA GLU A 101 20.38 12.84 6.36
C GLU A 101 19.55 13.46 5.23
N ASP A 102 18.64 12.69 4.62
CA ASP A 102 17.71 13.17 3.60
C ASP A 102 16.88 14.35 4.13
N LYS A 103 16.37 14.23 5.37
CA LYS A 103 15.60 15.30 6.02
C LYS A 103 16.46 16.52 6.32
N ALA A 104 17.69 16.32 6.79
CA ALA A 104 18.62 17.41 7.06
C ALA A 104 18.97 18.18 5.78
N LEU A 105 19.22 17.45 4.69
CA LEU A 105 19.47 18.02 3.37
C LEU A 105 18.26 18.83 2.89
N LEU A 106 17.05 18.26 2.93
CA LEU A 106 15.83 18.95 2.50
C LEU A 106 15.55 20.23 3.31
N ASN A 107 15.81 20.21 4.62
CA ASN A 107 15.63 21.38 5.48
C ASN A 107 16.70 22.47 5.28
N SER A 108 17.77 22.16 4.53
CA SER A 108 18.84 23.11 4.20
C SER A 108 18.63 23.83 2.86
N LEU A 109 17.65 23.38 2.06
CA LEU A 109 17.25 24.00 0.79
C LEU A 109 16.29 25.17 1.03
#